data_AF-A0A2S4L0Z6-F1
#
_entry.id   AF-A0A2S4L0Z6-F1
#
_cell.length_a   1.000
_cell.length_b   1.000
_cell.length_c   1.000
_cell.angle_alpha   90.00
_cell.angle_beta   90.00
_cell.angle_gamma   90.00
#
_symmetry.space_group_name_H-M   'P 1'
#
loop_
_entity.id
_entity.type
_entity.pdbx_description
1 polymer ?
#
loop_
_entity_poly.entity_id
_entity_poly.type
_entity_poly.pdbx_seq_one_letter_code
_entity_poly.pdbx_strand_id
1 'polypeptide(L)'
;MPSLNIIDHSPHQPDPSPPVPTASNLILIDNYDSFTWNIYQYLVLEGATVHVFRNDQITVEELIRKNPTQLIISPGPGHPTTDSGISRDAIRHFAGKIPIFGVCMGL
;
A
#
# COMPACT_ATOMS: atom_id res chain seq x y z
N MET A 1 -12.40 28.88 26.91
CA MET A 1 -11.22 28.14 26.42
C MET A 1 -10.82 28.76 25.10
N PRO A 2 -9.56 29.15 24.87
CA PRO A 2 -9.16 29.77 23.62
C PRO A 2 -9.33 28.75 22.50
N SER A 3 -10.10 29.10 21.48
CA SER A 3 -10.18 28.38 20.22
C SER A 3 -8.78 28.41 19.60
N LEU A 4 -8.04 27.31 19.73
CA LEU A 4 -6.86 27.07 18.93
C LEU A 4 -7.29 27.17 17.48
N ASN A 5 -6.82 28.21 16.78
CA ASN A 5 -6.90 28.33 15.33
C ASN A 5 -6.02 27.21 14.74
N ILE A 6 -6.52 25.98 14.74
CA ILE A 6 -5.96 24.91 13.93
C ILE A 6 -6.24 25.31 12.49
N ILE A 7 -5.17 25.65 11.76
CA ILE A 7 -5.23 25.80 10.32
C ILE A 7 -5.19 24.39 9.76
N ASP A 8 -6.34 23.89 9.33
CA ASP A 8 -6.49 22.57 8.75
C ASP A 8 -6.09 22.61 7.27
N HIS A 9 -4.89 22.07 6.97
CA HIS A 9 -4.37 21.89 5.62
C HIS A 9 -4.83 20.58 4.97
N SER A 10 -5.74 19.83 5.60
CA SER A 10 -6.32 18.65 4.98
C SER A 10 -6.97 19.05 3.64
N PRO A 11 -6.80 18.26 2.58
CA PRO A 11 -7.48 18.53 1.32
C PRO A 11 -9.01 18.57 1.57
N HIS A 12 -9.61 19.75 1.45
CA HIS A 12 -11.03 19.99 1.77
C HIS A 12 -12.02 19.37 0.77
N GLN A 13 -11.50 18.76 -0.30
CA GLN A 13 -12.17 17.85 -1.24
C GLN A 13 -11.06 17.42 -2.21
N PRO A 14 -10.50 16.20 -2.08
CA PRO A 14 -9.47 15.77 -3.02
C PRO A 14 -10.15 15.43 -4.35
N ASP A 15 -10.05 16.31 -5.33
CA ASP A 15 -10.28 15.92 -6.71
C ASP A 15 -9.23 14.86 -7.07
N PRO A 16 -9.63 13.71 -7.65
CA PRO A 16 -8.67 12.70 -8.08
C PRO A 16 -7.66 13.30 -9.05
N SER A 17 -6.38 13.15 -8.75
CA SER A 17 -5.30 13.42 -9.68
C SER A 17 -5.47 12.58 -10.96
N PRO A 18 -5.02 13.08 -12.12
CA PRO A 18 -5.01 12.30 -13.35
C PRO A 18 -4.26 10.97 -13.18
N PRO A 19 -4.62 9.91 -13.92
CA PRO A 19 -3.93 8.62 -13.82
C PRO A 19 -2.42 8.76 -14.03
N VAL A 20 -1.64 8.14 -13.14
CA VAL A 20 -0.19 8.14 -13.21
C VAL A 20 0.27 6.95 -14.06
N PRO A 21 0.88 7.16 -15.25
CA PRO A 21 1.20 6.07 -16.18
C PRO A 21 2.11 4.99 -15.56
N THR A 22 3.02 5.40 -14.70
CA THR A 22 3.95 4.50 -14.01
C THR A 22 3.27 3.69 -12.91
N ALA A 23 2.14 4.14 -12.35
CA ALA A 23 1.40 3.48 -11.27
C ALA A 23 0.08 2.86 -11.75
N SER A 24 0.13 2.21 -12.91
CA SER A 24 -1.02 1.59 -13.59
C SER A 24 -1.38 0.20 -13.07
N ASN A 25 -0.55 -0.42 -12.23
CA ASN A 25 -0.83 -1.70 -11.60
C ASN A 25 -0.07 -1.81 -10.26
N LEU A 26 -0.56 -1.12 -9.24
CA LEU A 26 0.03 -1.12 -7.91
C LEU A 26 -0.59 -2.23 -7.08
N ILE A 27 0.24 -3.07 -6.46
CA ILE A 27 -0.21 -4.09 -5.53
C ILE A 27 -0.03 -3.58 -4.10
N LEU A 28 -1.11 -3.59 -3.32
CA LEU A 28 -1.09 -3.36 -1.88
C LEU A 28 -1.33 -4.68 -1.16
N ILE A 29 -0.32 -5.19 -0.44
CA ILE A 29 -0.47 -6.34 0.44
C ILE A 29 -1.03 -5.85 1.79
N ASP A 30 -2.24 -6.28 2.11
CA ASP A 30 -2.94 -6.02 3.36
C ASP A 30 -2.55 -7.06 4.41
N ASN A 31 -1.91 -6.61 5.48
CA ASN A 31 -1.59 -7.42 6.65
C ASN A 31 -2.68 -7.32 7.73
N TYR A 32 -3.94 -7.23 7.33
CA TYR A 32 -5.10 -7.14 8.22
C TYR A 32 -5.08 -5.89 9.11
N ASP A 33 -4.76 -4.73 8.54
CA ASP A 33 -4.66 -3.48 9.28
C ASP A 33 -5.84 -2.54 9.06
N SER A 34 -6.16 -1.76 10.09
CA SER A 34 -7.25 -0.78 10.05
C SER A 34 -6.98 0.41 9.13
N PHE A 35 -5.71 0.71 8.80
CA PHE A 35 -5.32 1.85 7.97
C PHE A 35 -5.04 1.49 6.51
N THR A 36 -5.16 0.22 6.11
CA THR A 36 -4.99 -0.21 4.71
C THR A 36 -5.84 0.63 3.75
N TRP A 37 -7.08 0.93 4.14
CA TRP A 37 -7.99 1.71 3.30
C TRP A 37 -7.65 3.20 3.21
N ASN A 38 -6.99 3.77 4.23
CA ASN A 38 -6.46 5.13 4.14
C ASN A 38 -5.35 5.22 3.08
N ILE A 39 -4.45 4.23 3.07
CA ILE A 39 -3.37 4.13 2.07
C ILE A 39 -3.97 3.92 0.67
N TYR A 40 -4.90 2.97 0.53
CA TYR A 40 -5.60 2.72 -0.73
C TYR A 40 -6.25 3.98 -1.28
N GLN A 41 -7.04 4.68 -0.44
CA GLN A 41 -7.76 5.87 -0.85
C GLN A 41 -6.81 6.98 -1.29
N TYR A 42 -5.73 7.20 -0.53
CA TYR A 42 -4.73 8.21 -0.89
C TYR A 42 -4.09 7.90 -2.25
N LEU A 43 -3.66 6.66 -2.48
CA LEU A 43 -3.03 6.27 -3.76
C LEU A 43 -3.97 6.39 -4.96
N VAL A 44 -5.25 6.02 -4.78
CA VAL A 44 -6.27 6.17 -5.82
C VAL A 44 -6.53 7.65 -6.10
N LEU A 45 -6.59 8.49 -5.08
CA LEU A 45 -6.72 9.95 -5.23
C LEU A 45 -5.50 10.55 -5.93
N GLU A 46 -4.31 9.96 -5.79
CA GLU A 46 -3.11 10.37 -6.53
C GLU A 46 -3.02 9.75 -7.94
N GLY A 47 -4.07 9.07 -8.41
CA GLY A 47 -4.17 8.55 -9.79
C GLY A 47 -3.55 7.16 -9.99
N ALA A 48 -3.24 6.42 -8.92
CA ALA A 48 -2.76 5.05 -9.03
C ALA A 48 -3.92 4.05 -9.22
N THR A 49 -3.68 2.99 -10.00
CA THR A 49 -4.59 1.83 -10.07
C THR A 49 -4.12 0.78 -9.07
N VAL A 50 -4.87 0.63 -7.98
CA VAL A 50 -4.47 -0.19 -6.82
C VAL A 50 -5.28 -1.48 -6.74
N HIS A 51 -4.59 -2.60 -6.52
CA HIS A 51 -5.19 -3.88 -6.21
C HIS A 51 -4.74 -4.36 -4.83
N VAL A 52 -5.70 -4.66 -3.96
CA VAL A 52 -5.44 -5.06 -2.58
C VAL A 52 -5.57 -6.58 -2.45
N PHE A 53 -4.57 -7.21 -1.83
CA PHE A 53 -4.60 -8.63 -1.50
C PHE A 53 -4.16 -8.84 -0.06
N ARG A 54 -4.87 -9.67 0.69
CA ARG A 54 -4.43 -10.06 2.03
C ARG A 54 -3.20 -10.94 1.95
N ASN A 55 -2.32 -10.82 2.95
CA ASN A 55 -1.01 -11.47 2.99
C ASN A 55 -1.04 -13.02 2.99
N ASP A 56 -2.21 -13.63 3.10
CA ASP A 56 -2.46 -15.07 3.09
C ASP A 56 -3.48 -15.51 2.02
N GLN A 57 -4.04 -14.57 1.24
CA GLN A 57 -5.04 -14.83 0.20
C GLN A 57 -4.45 -14.79 -1.22
N ILE A 58 -3.13 -14.64 -1.35
CA ILE A 58 -2.43 -14.65 -2.63
C ILE A 58 -1.04 -15.26 -2.46
N THR A 59 -0.57 -15.97 -3.49
CA THR A 59 0.78 -16.52 -3.56
C THR A 59 1.74 -15.58 -4.28
N VAL A 60 3.06 -15.74 -4.06
CA VAL A 60 4.07 -14.94 -4.77
C VAL A 60 4.02 -15.23 -6.28
N GLU A 61 3.76 -16.47 -6.68
CA GLU A 61 3.61 -16.87 -8.09
C GLU A 61 2.40 -16.20 -8.76
N GLU A 62 1.30 -16.01 -8.02
CA GLU A 62 0.15 -15.22 -8.49
C GLU A 62 0.50 -13.75 -8.62
N LEU A 63 1.24 -13.18 -7.67
CA LEU A 63 1.71 -11.79 -7.75
C LEU A 63 2.62 -11.58 -8.96
N ILE A 64 3.56 -12.49 -9.22
CA ILE A 64 4.43 -12.42 -10.40
C ILE A 64 3.61 -12.40 -11.68
N ARG A 65 2.61 -13.29 -11.80
CA ARG A 65 1.72 -13.35 -12.97
C ARG A 65 0.87 -12.10 -13.15
N LYS A 66 0.60 -11.35 -12.08
CA LYS A 66 -0.11 -10.07 -12.15
C LYS A 66 0.76 -8.94 -12.69
N ASN A 67 2.07 -9.13 -12.84
CA ASN A 67 3.01 -8.15 -13.39
C ASN A 67 2.90 -6.75 -12.74
N PRO A 68 3.13 -6.64 -11.42
CA PRO A 68 3.02 -5.39 -10.68
C PRO A 68 4.00 -4.34 -11.16
N THR A 69 3.58 -3.08 -11.10
CA THR A 69 4.42 -1.90 -11.34
C THR A 69 5.04 -1.36 -10.05
N GLN A 70 4.33 -1.48 -8.92
CA GLN A 70 4.83 -1.18 -7.57
C GLN A 70 4.25 -2.18 -6.57
N LEU A 71 4.96 -2.35 -5.46
CA LEU A 71 4.52 -3.14 -4.32
C LEU A 71 4.47 -2.25 -3.08
N ILE A 72 3.31 -2.20 -2.43
CA ILE A 72 3.12 -1.57 -1.13
C ILE A 72 2.76 -2.64 -0.11
N ILE A 73 3.40 -2.60 1.06
CA ILE A 73 3.09 -3.47 2.19
C ILE A 73 2.44 -2.60 3.26
N SER A 74 1.17 -2.90 3.58
CA SER A 74 0.43 -2.17 4.60
C SER A 74 1.06 -2.38 5.99
N PRO A 75 0.71 -1.53 6.97
CA PRO A 75 0.90 -1.87 8.37
C PRO A 75 0.17 -3.16 8.72
N GLY A 76 0.42 -3.68 9.92
CA GLY A 76 -0.24 -4.87 10.44
C GLY A 76 0.10 -5.07 11.92
N PRO A 77 -0.75 -5.78 12.68
CA PRO A 77 -0.40 -6.21 14.03
C PRO A 77 0.65 -7.32 13.99
N GLY A 78 1.42 -7.47 15.08
CA GLY A 78 2.37 -8.56 15.25
C GLY A 78 3.80 -8.20 14.82
N HIS A 79 4.59 -9.21 14.48
CA HIS A 79 6.00 -9.08 14.16
C HIS A 79 6.27 -9.44 12.69
N PRO A 80 7.07 -8.66 11.94
CA PRO A 80 7.33 -8.91 10.52
C PRO A 80 7.85 -10.31 10.21
N THR A 81 8.54 -10.96 11.15
CA THR A 81 9.12 -12.28 10.95
C THR A 81 8.10 -13.43 11.06
N THR A 82 7.00 -13.23 11.78
CA THR A 82 6.04 -14.28 12.15
C THR A 82 4.67 -14.06 11.53
N ASP A 83 4.25 -12.81 11.32
CA ASP A 83 2.86 -12.47 11.02
C ASP A 83 2.68 -11.84 9.62
N SER A 84 3.76 -11.63 8.86
CA SER A 84 3.74 -10.89 7.59
C SER A 84 3.18 -11.67 6.39
N GLY A 85 2.79 -12.93 6.56
CA GLY A 85 2.40 -13.82 5.46
C GLY A 85 3.41 -13.81 4.31
N ILE A 86 2.91 -13.71 3.07
CA ILE A 86 3.73 -13.66 1.86
C ILE A 86 4.55 -12.38 1.67
N SER A 87 4.38 -11.35 2.52
CA SER A 87 5.01 -10.03 2.33
C SER A 87 6.54 -10.12 2.22
N ARG A 88 7.19 -10.94 3.05
CA ARG A 88 8.66 -11.10 3.03
C ARG A 88 9.16 -11.74 1.74
N ASP A 89 8.46 -12.74 1.25
CA ASP A 89 8.85 -13.44 0.03
C ASP A 89 8.56 -12.58 -1.21
N ALA A 90 7.47 -11.80 -1.18
CA ALA A 90 7.21 -10.77 -2.17
C ALA A 90 8.31 -9.70 -2.18
N ILE A 91 8.71 -9.15 -1.03
CA ILE A 91 9.81 -8.18 -0.93
C ILE A 91 11.09 -8.76 -1.53
N ARG A 92 11.49 -9.97 -1.11
CA ARG A 92 12.69 -10.64 -1.62
C ARG A 92 12.64 -10.84 -3.13
N HIS A 93 11.47 -11.22 -3.66
CA HIS A 93 11.32 -11.44 -5.09
C HIS A 93 11.42 -10.13 -5.89
N PHE A 94 10.77 -9.06 -5.42
CA PHE A 94 10.60 -7.82 -6.17
C PHE A 94 11.68 -6.77 -5.90
N ALA A 95 12.50 -6.95 -4.87
CA ALA A 95 13.60 -6.05 -4.54
C ALA A 95 14.54 -5.86 -5.75
N GLY A 96 14.78 -4.60 -6.12
CA GLY A 96 15.59 -4.23 -7.29
C GLY A 96 14.89 -4.39 -8.65
N LYS A 97 13.63 -4.87 -8.69
CA LYS A 97 12.83 -5.01 -9.92
C LYS A 97 11.77 -3.93 -10.06
N ILE A 98 11.07 -3.63 -8.97
CA ILE A 98 10.04 -2.59 -8.89
C ILE A 98 10.19 -1.79 -7.60
N PRO A 99 9.66 -0.55 -7.54
CA PRO A 99 9.60 0.19 -6.28
C PRO A 99 8.79 -0.55 -5.22
N ILE A 100 9.34 -0.62 -4.01
CA ILE A 100 8.70 -1.22 -2.85
C ILE A 100 8.59 -0.16 -1.75
N PHE A 101 7.40 -0.01 -1.17
CA PHE A 101 7.17 0.89 -0.05
C PHE A 101 6.47 0.14 1.09
N GLY A 102 7.14 -0.01 2.22
CA GLY A 102 6.60 -0.66 3.42
C GLY A 102 6.24 0.35 4.50
N VAL A 103 5.08 0.19 5.14
CA VAL A 103 4.67 1.02 6.28
C VAL A 103 4.63 0.18 7.54
N CYS A 104 5.30 0.63 8.61
CA CYS A 104 5.37 -0.05 9.91
C CYS A 104 5.87 -1.50 9.82
N MET A 105 4.96 -2.47 9.69
CA MET A 105 5.27 -3.90 9.57
C MET A 105 5.86 -4.28 8.20
N GLY A 106 5.80 -3.38 7.21
CA GLY A 106 6.42 -3.56 5.91
C GLY A 106 7.95 -3.40 5.87
N LEU A 107 8.61 -3.19 7.01
CA LEU A 107 10.07 -3.07 7.17
C LEU A 107 10.69 -4.34 7.78
#